data_AF-A0A1Y2LWI4-F1
#
_entry.id   AF-A0A1Y2LWI4-F1
#
_cell.length_a   1.000
_cell.length_b   1.000
_cell.length_c   1.000
_cell.angle_alpha   90.00
_cell.angle_beta   90.00
_cell.angle_gamma   90.00
#
_symmetry.space_group_name_H-M   'P 1'
#
loop_
_entity.id
_entity.type
_entity.pdbx_description
1 polymer ?
#
loop_
_entity_poly.entity_id
_entity_poly.type
_entity_poly.pdbx_seq_one_letter_code
_entity_poly.pdbx_strand_id
1 'polypeptide(L)'
;MSRIDVHRYVYSPAFTEALNQEGGDPSGWYVPEWTVESDLELCQSIGGKTAILSHTAPGPTVKADPKEAAALARELNKFLAVIF
;
A
#
# COMPACT_ATOMS: atom_id res chain seq x y z
N MET A 1 -9.83 11.77 -23.05
CA MET A 1 -10.09 12.10 -21.62
C MET A 1 -9.03 11.41 -20.78
N SER A 2 -8.43 12.11 -19.81
CA SER A 2 -7.48 11.49 -18.88
C SER A 2 -8.22 10.79 -17.75
N ARG A 3 -7.88 9.52 -17.47
CA ARG A 3 -8.47 8.75 -16.36
C ARG A 3 -7.77 9.10 -15.05
N ILE A 4 -8.55 9.22 -13.98
CA ILE A 4 -8.09 9.33 -12.59
C ILE A 4 -8.47 8.03 -11.89
N ASP A 5 -7.48 7.30 -11.39
CA ASP A 5 -7.66 6.10 -10.59
C ASP A 5 -7.71 6.50 -9.10
N VAL A 6 -8.84 6.24 -8.44
CA VAL A 6 -9.04 6.60 -7.03
C VAL A 6 -8.99 5.39 -6.09
N HIS A 7 -8.75 4.19 -6.64
CA HIS A 7 -8.80 2.92 -5.91
C HIS A 7 -7.53 2.13 -6.23
N ARG A 8 -6.37 2.74 -5.96
CA ARG A 8 -5.07 2.13 -6.16
C ARG A 8 -4.44 1.77 -4.82
N TYR A 9 -4.01 0.51 -4.68
CA TYR A 9 -3.37 0.02 -3.49
C TYR A 9 -1.85 0.01 -3.59
N VAL A 10 -1.18 0.26 -2.46
CA VAL A 10 0.28 0.20 -2.29
C VAL A 10 0.64 -0.82 -1.22
N TYR A 11 1.71 -1.59 -1.48
CA TYR A 11 2.36 -2.46 -0.50
C TYR A 11 3.76 -1.92 -0.22
N SER A 12 3.85 -0.90 0.64
CA SER A 12 5.15 -0.36 1.05
C SER A 12 5.94 -1.39 1.85
N PRO A 13 7.28 -1.32 1.89
CA PRO A 13 8.11 -2.30 2.60
C PRO A 13 7.66 -2.55 4.04
N ALA A 14 7.40 -1.47 4.80
CA ALA A 14 6.92 -1.58 6.19
C ALA A 14 5.55 -2.25 6.34
N PHE A 15 4.66 -2.10 5.35
CA PHE A 15 3.34 -2.74 5.39
C PHE A 15 3.45 -4.22 5.06
N THR A 16 4.22 -4.57 4.02
CA THR A 16 4.55 -5.95 3.65
C THR A 16 5.19 -6.69 4.80
N GLU A 17 6.16 -6.06 5.48
CA GLU A 17 6.79 -6.63 6.67
C GLU A 17 5.78 -6.82 7.81
N ALA A 18 4.94 -5.83 8.09
CA ALA A 18 3.92 -5.93 9.13
C ALA A 18 2.92 -7.07 8.86
N LEU A 19 2.47 -7.25 7.61
CA LEU A 19 1.62 -8.38 7.22
C LEU A 19 2.33 -9.71 7.44
N ASN A 20 3.58 -9.84 6.98
CA ASN A 20 4.33 -11.09 7.11
C ASN A 20 4.61 -11.47 8.57
N GLN A 21 4.85 -10.49 9.45
CA GLN A 21 5.04 -10.72 10.88
C GLN A 21 3.77 -11.27 11.55
N GLU A 22 2.58 -10.90 11.09
CA GLU A 22 1.30 -11.41 11.59
C GLU A 22 0.80 -12.68 10.84
N GLY A 23 1.64 -13.28 9.99
CA GLY A 23 1.32 -14.53 9.29
C GLY A 23 0.67 -14.34 7.90
N GLY A 24 0.71 -13.14 7.34
CA GLY A 24 0.22 -12.82 5.99
C GLY A 24 -1.04 -11.94 5.99
N ASP A 25 -1.71 -11.87 4.85
CA ASP A 25 -2.96 -11.11 4.74
C ASP A 25 -4.10 -11.86 5.46
N PRO A 26 -4.83 -11.21 6.39
CA PRO A 26 -5.88 -11.86 7.17
C PRO A 26 -7.10 -12.29 6.34
N SER A 27 -7.24 -11.82 5.10
CA SER A 27 -8.27 -12.30 4.16
C SER A 27 -7.92 -13.66 3.54
N GLY A 28 -6.70 -14.17 3.74
CA GLY A 28 -6.18 -15.36 3.07
C GLY A 28 -5.63 -15.09 1.67
N TRP A 29 -5.55 -13.82 1.26
CA TRP A 29 -4.88 -13.41 0.03
C TRP A 29 -3.35 -13.52 0.17
N TYR A 30 -2.64 -13.62 -0.96
CA TYR A 30 -1.18 -13.54 -0.92
C TYR A 30 -0.73 -12.08 -0.78
N VAL A 31 0.41 -11.84 -0.14
CA VAL A 31 1.00 -10.50 -0.10
C VAL A 31 1.75 -10.28 -1.43
N PRO A 32 1.27 -9.39 -2.33
CA PRO A 32 1.90 -9.22 -3.63
C PRO A 32 3.23 -8.48 -3.53
N GLU A 33 4.14 -8.84 -4.44
CA GLU A 33 5.29 -7.99 -4.72
C GLU A 33 4.80 -6.72 -5.41
N TRP A 34 5.18 -5.58 -4.86
CA TRP A 34 4.84 -4.26 -5.37
C TRP A 34 6.09 -3.40 -5.37
N THR A 35 6.31 -2.70 -6.48
CA THR A 35 7.34 -1.66 -6.60
C THR A 35 6.75 -0.41 -7.24
N VAL A 36 7.42 0.73 -7.04
CA VAL A 36 7.05 2.00 -7.69
C VAL A 36 7.03 1.84 -9.21
N GLU A 37 8.00 1.12 -9.77
CA GLU A 37 8.10 0.84 -11.20
C GLU A 37 6.90 0.03 -11.69
N SER A 38 6.53 -1.04 -10.98
CA SER A 38 5.36 -1.87 -11.35
C SER A 38 4.05 -1.08 -11.31
N ASP A 39 3.90 -0.12 -10.38
CA ASP A 39 2.71 0.71 -10.27
C ASP A 39 2.62 1.74 -11.40
N LEU A 40 3.76 2.34 -11.77
CA LEU A 40 3.88 3.26 -12.91
C LEU A 40 3.59 2.56 -14.24
N GLU A 41 4.13 1.35 -14.44
CA GLU A 41 3.86 0.51 -15.61
C GLU A 41 2.37 0.18 -15.71
N LEU A 42 1.73 -0.20 -14.59
CA LEU A 42 0.29 -0.43 -14.53
C LEU A 42 -0.48 0.84 -14.91
N CYS A 43 -0.11 2.00 -14.34
CA CYS A 43 -0.74 3.29 -14.64
C CYS A 43 -0.67 3.62 -16.14
N GLN A 44 0.48 3.41 -16.77
CA GLN A 44 0.67 3.61 -18.21
C GLN A 44 -0.17 2.63 -19.05
N SER A 45 -0.20 1.35 -18.68
CA SER A 45 -0.89 0.30 -19.45
C SER A 45 -2.40 0.52 -19.59
N ILE A 46 -3.03 1.16 -18.60
CA ILE A 46 -4.48 1.42 -18.57
C ILE A 46 -4.86 2.83 -19.05
N GLY A 47 -3.88 3.61 -19.51
CA GLY A 47 -4.05 5.01 -19.92
C GLY A 47 -4.39 5.95 -18.77
N GLY A 48 -3.92 5.64 -17.55
CA GLY A 48 -4.07 6.47 -16.37
C GLY A 48 -3.18 7.69 -16.43
N LYS A 49 -3.67 8.85 -15.95
CA LYS A 49 -2.86 10.08 -15.83
C LYS A 49 -2.57 10.42 -14.37
N THR A 50 -3.44 10.04 -13.46
CA THR A 50 -3.34 10.35 -12.04
C THR A 50 -3.90 9.17 -11.25
N ALA A 51 -3.21 8.79 -10.18
CA ALA A 51 -3.67 7.79 -9.24
C ALA A 51 -3.65 8.38 -7.81
N ILE A 52 -4.68 8.08 -7.02
CA ILE A 52 -4.72 8.34 -5.59
C ILE A 52 -4.43 7.03 -4.89
N LEU A 53 -3.33 6.99 -4.15
CA LEU A 53 -2.82 5.78 -3.53
C LEU A 53 -3.36 5.62 -2.10
N SER A 54 -3.55 4.37 -1.71
CA SER A 54 -3.95 3.98 -0.36
C SER A 54 -3.32 2.65 0.02
N HIS A 55 -3.07 2.41 1.30
CA HIS A 55 -2.78 1.06 1.77
C HIS A 55 -4.07 0.26 1.84
N THR A 56 -4.03 -0.99 1.39
CA THR A 56 -5.20 -1.88 1.46
C THR A 56 -5.54 -2.25 2.90
N ALA A 57 -6.75 -2.79 3.11
CA ALA A 57 -7.10 -3.44 4.36
C ALA A 57 -6.12 -4.61 4.65
N PRO A 58 -5.79 -4.87 5.93
CA PRO A 58 -6.30 -4.22 7.14
C PRO A 58 -5.64 -2.86 7.45
N GLY A 59 -4.62 -2.44 6.68
CA GLY A 59 -3.86 -1.23 6.97
C GLY A 59 -3.10 -1.33 8.30
N PRO A 60 -2.87 -0.20 9.00
CA PRO A 60 -2.06 -0.19 10.22
C PRO A 60 -2.62 -1.05 11.37
N THR A 61 -3.92 -1.34 11.36
CA THR A 61 -4.56 -2.20 12.37
C THR A 61 -4.25 -3.69 12.20
N VAL A 62 -3.36 -4.04 11.26
CA VAL A 62 -2.66 -5.32 11.29
C VAL A 62 -1.95 -5.53 12.63
N LYS A 63 -1.45 -4.44 13.25
CA LYS A 63 -0.89 -4.46 14.60
C LYS A 63 -2.00 -4.31 15.64
N ALA A 64 -2.09 -5.29 16.54
CA ALA A 64 -3.07 -5.29 17.62
C ALA A 64 -2.77 -4.23 18.70
N ASP A 65 -1.49 -3.94 18.97
CA ASP A 65 -1.11 -2.87 19.89
C ASP A 65 -1.38 -1.49 19.24
N PRO A 66 -2.19 -0.62 19.88
CA PRO A 66 -2.54 0.68 19.30
C PRO A 66 -1.36 1.62 19.07
N LYS A 67 -0.28 1.52 19.86
CA LYS A 67 0.91 2.37 19.69
C LYS A 67 1.71 1.91 18.49
N GLU A 68 1.86 0.59 18.31
CA GLU A 68 2.48 0.00 17.12
C GLU A 68 1.69 0.34 15.86
N ALA A 69 0.36 0.19 15.89
CA ALA A 69 -0.50 0.58 14.77
C ALA A 69 -0.37 2.06 14.40
N ALA A 70 -0.32 2.96 15.39
CA ALA A 70 -0.13 4.39 15.16
C ALA A 70 1.27 4.72 14.62
N ALA A 71 2.31 4.01 15.08
CA ALA A 71 3.67 4.16 14.56
C ALA A 71 3.76 3.71 13.10
N LEU A 72 3.19 2.53 12.80
CA LEU A 72 3.10 2.01 11.44
C LEU A 72 2.35 2.99 10.53
N ALA A 73 1.17 3.47 10.94
CA ALA A 73 0.41 4.45 10.16
C ALA A 73 1.23 5.69 9.78
N ARG A 74 2.05 6.20 10.71
CA ARG A 74 2.93 7.35 10.44
C ARG A 74 4.02 7.00 9.43
N GLU A 75 4.63 5.82 9.56
CA GLU A 75 5.64 5.34 8.62
C GLU A 75 5.08 5.16 7.22
N LEU A 76 3.92 4.51 7.09
CA LEU A 76 3.20 4.32 5.83
C LEU A 76 2.92 5.66 5.14
N ASN A 77 2.42 6.65 5.89
CA ASN A 77 2.15 7.98 5.36
C ASN A 77 3.42 8.74 4.95
N LYS A 78 4.50 8.62 5.72
CA LYS A 78 5.79 9.24 5.37
C LYS A 78 6.38 8.64 4.10
N PHE A 79 6.27 7.33 3.93
CA PHE A 79 6.69 6.66 2.70
C PHE A 79 5.89 7.19 1.50
N LEU A 80 4.56 7.16 1.55
CA LEU A 80 3.72 7.62 0.44
C LEU A 80 3.93 9.10 0.07
N ALA A 81 4.36 9.94 1.02
CA ALA A 81 4.60 11.36 0.77
C ALA A 81 5.80 11.64 -0.17
N VAL A 82 6.69 10.66 -0.42
CA VAL A 82 7.98 10.90 -1.11
C VAL A 82 8.32 9.86 -2.20
N ILE A 83 7.41 8.95 -2.54
CA ILE A 83 7.70 7.82 -3.43
C ILE A 83 7.62 8.13 -4.94
N PHE A 84 7.24 9.35 -5.33
CA PHE A 84 7.26 9.84 -6.72
C PHE A 84 7.93 11.20 -6.82
#